data_AF-A0A438MUK2-F1
#
_entry.id   AF-A0A438MUK2-F1
#
_cell.length_a   1.000
_cell.length_b   1.000
_cell.length_c   1.000
_cell.angle_alpha   90.00
_cell.angle_beta   90.00
_cell.angle_gamma   90.00
#
_symmetry.space_group_name_H-M   'P 1'
#
loop_
_entity.id
_entity.type
_entity.pdbx_description
1 polymer ?
#
loop_
_entity_poly.entity_id
_entity_poly.type
_entity_poly.pdbx_seq_one_letter_code
_entity_poly.pdbx_strand_id
1 'polypeptide(L)'
;MSVLDQDQIRALDKTRQLLLSLHTALVALRSEVSQNPGLPSWPALQAHANLLSSNLQTITDQLSTHSESFSSTLVNPLPQFPGKERSFILETLLRTKLEPSTQDWISDGQDIASRQQKQGHVGLAEAERDRLWQWGPHSANMIARGQKWGADYTLEEVRKGIDSVRTGLHRELIEPQDEAEDEDGQGDEDEEDEITDDEAEQNPTENDDKMDTRPSNESTSGAPDKFNLAATSMMPMTSLHRFMSTGR
;
A
#
# COMPACT_ATOMS: atom_id res chain seq x y z
N MET A 1 41.66 -16.42 -13.80
CA MET A 1 40.35 -16.35 -13.13
C MET A 1 40.23 -14.94 -12.61
N SER A 2 39.34 -14.11 -13.17
CA SER A 2 39.12 -12.78 -12.58
C SER A 2 38.50 -12.99 -11.20
N VAL A 3 39.18 -12.52 -10.16
CA VAL A 3 38.65 -12.55 -8.81
C VAL A 3 37.45 -11.61 -8.78
N LEU A 4 36.32 -12.07 -8.22
CA LEU A 4 35.11 -11.26 -8.10
C LEU A 4 35.40 -10.08 -7.17
N ASP A 5 34.96 -8.89 -7.56
CA ASP A 5 35.19 -7.69 -6.76
C ASP A 5 34.38 -7.71 -5.45
N GLN A 6 34.86 -7.02 -4.41
CA GLN A 6 34.20 -7.01 -3.11
C GLN A 6 32.78 -6.44 -3.19
N ASP A 7 32.55 -5.45 -4.06
CA ASP A 7 31.23 -4.87 -4.24
C ASP A 7 30.28 -5.81 -5.00
N GLN A 8 30.79 -6.61 -5.93
CA GLN A 8 30.03 -7.67 -6.60
C GLN A 8 29.61 -8.77 -5.61
N ILE A 9 30.50 -9.16 -4.69
CA ILE A 9 30.18 -10.12 -3.62
C ILE A 9 29.08 -9.58 -2.71
N ARG A 10 29.18 -8.31 -2.30
CA ARG A 10 28.15 -7.65 -1.47
C ARG A 10 26.81 -7.57 -2.20
N ALA A 11 26.82 -7.21 -3.48
CA ALA A 11 25.61 -7.16 -4.29
C ALA A 11 24.94 -8.54 -4.39
N LEU A 12 25.72 -9.61 -4.60
CA LEU A 12 25.22 -10.99 -4.61
C LEU A 12 24.62 -11.39 -3.26
N ASP A 13 25.30 -11.15 -2.13
CA ASP A 13 24.73 -11.52 -0.82
C ASP A 13 23.48 -10.69 -0.50
N LYS A 14 23.43 -9.41 -0.87
CA LYS A 14 22.21 -8.60 -0.76
C LYS A 14 21.07 -9.18 -1.59
N THR A 15 21.30 -9.57 -2.86
CA THR A 15 20.27 -10.24 -3.67
C THR A 15 19.82 -11.57 -3.06
N ARG A 16 20.75 -12.35 -2.48
CA ARG A 16 20.45 -13.60 -1.77
C ARG A 16 19.53 -13.37 -0.58
N GLN A 17 19.81 -12.36 0.24
CA GLN A 17 19.00 -12.00 1.40
C GLN A 17 17.58 -11.57 0.98
N LEU A 18 17.46 -10.78 -0.09
CA LEU A 18 16.16 -10.36 -0.63
C LEU A 18 15.36 -11.55 -1.19
N LEU A 19 15.99 -12.45 -1.95
CA LEU A 19 15.35 -13.67 -2.44
C LEU A 19 14.90 -14.59 -1.30
N LEU A 20 15.68 -14.68 -0.22
CA LEU A 20 15.30 -15.42 0.98
C LEU A 20 14.07 -14.80 1.64
N SER A 21 14.02 -13.47 1.76
CA SER A 21 12.85 -12.77 2.29
C SER A 21 11.60 -13.05 1.46
N LEU A 22 11.69 -12.95 0.12
CA LEU A 22 10.59 -13.31 -0.78
C LEU A 22 10.15 -14.77 -0.60
N HIS A 23 11.10 -15.69 -0.49
CA HIS A 23 10.81 -17.11 -0.25
C HIS A 23 10.04 -17.31 1.07
N THR A 24 10.48 -16.66 2.16
CA THR A 24 9.77 -16.75 3.45
C THR A 24 8.35 -16.20 3.37
N ALA A 25 8.13 -15.11 2.62
CA ALA A 25 6.79 -14.56 2.39
C ALA A 25 5.89 -15.51 1.57
N LEU A 26 6.44 -16.18 0.55
CA LEU A 26 5.71 -17.19 -0.23
C LEU A 26 5.36 -18.44 0.59
N VAL A 27 6.28 -18.89 1.44
CA VAL A 27 6.05 -20.02 2.35
C VAL A 27 4.95 -19.68 3.36
N ALA A 28 4.96 -18.46 3.91
CA ALA A 28 3.91 -18.00 4.82
C ALA A 28 2.54 -17.97 4.12
N LEU A 29 2.45 -17.41 2.91
CA LEU A 29 1.21 -17.40 2.13
C LEU A 29 0.73 -18.83 1.81
N ARG A 30 1.63 -19.70 1.39
CA ARG A 30 1.30 -21.12 1.13
C ARG A 30 0.79 -21.81 2.39
N SER A 31 1.44 -21.56 3.52
CA SER A 31 1.05 -22.11 4.82
C SER A 31 -0.37 -21.68 5.16
N GLU A 32 -0.68 -20.38 5.06
CA GLU A 32 -2.01 -19.85 5.35
C GLU A 32 -3.09 -20.43 4.43
N VAL A 33 -2.81 -20.55 3.13
CA VAL A 33 -3.75 -21.13 2.16
C VAL A 33 -3.96 -22.64 2.38
N SER A 34 -2.93 -23.36 2.84
CA SER A 34 -3.00 -24.82 3.02
C SER A 34 -3.51 -25.27 4.39
N GLN A 35 -3.31 -24.46 5.44
CA GLN A 35 -3.68 -24.79 6.82
C GLN A 35 -5.12 -24.39 7.14
N ASN A 36 -5.66 -23.37 6.45
CA ASN A 36 -7.04 -22.99 6.64
C ASN A 36 -7.98 -23.88 5.79
N PRO A 37 -9.02 -24.49 6.37
CA PRO A 37 -9.96 -25.34 5.64
C PRO A 37 -10.85 -24.55 4.66
N GLY A 38 -10.78 -23.23 4.70
CA GLY A 38 -11.43 -22.31 3.76
C GLY A 38 -10.43 -21.30 3.20
N LEU A 39 -10.85 -20.59 2.16
CA LEU A 39 -10.04 -19.51 1.59
C LEU A 39 -9.71 -18.46 2.66
N PRO A 40 -8.48 -17.95 2.70
CA PRO A 40 -8.12 -16.89 3.64
C PRO A 40 -8.98 -15.65 3.38
N SER A 41 -9.13 -14.82 4.42
CA SER A 41 -9.87 -13.56 4.29
C SER A 41 -9.21 -12.66 3.23
N TRP A 42 -10.02 -11.89 2.51
CA TRP A 42 -9.50 -10.96 1.48
C TRP A 42 -8.44 -9.98 2.03
N PRO A 43 -8.62 -9.35 3.21
CA PRO A 43 -7.59 -8.47 3.77
C PRO A 43 -6.26 -9.19 4.04
N ALA A 44 -6.28 -10.44 4.48
CA ALA A 44 -5.07 -11.23 4.70
C ALA A 44 -4.35 -11.52 3.37
N LEU A 45 -5.10 -11.96 2.34
CA LEU A 45 -4.56 -12.18 1.01
C LEU A 45 -3.95 -10.90 0.41
N GLN A 46 -4.63 -9.76 0.58
CA GLN A 46 -4.14 -8.46 0.14
C GLN A 46 -2.85 -8.06 0.86
N ALA A 47 -2.75 -8.29 2.17
CA ALA A 47 -1.54 -8.00 2.93
C ALA A 47 -0.34 -8.83 2.42
N HIS A 48 -0.55 -10.13 2.17
CA HIS A 48 0.47 -10.99 1.58
C HIS A 48 0.85 -10.57 0.16
N ALA A 49 -0.12 -10.20 -0.69
CA ALA A 49 0.14 -9.71 -2.03
C ALA A 49 0.96 -8.41 -2.02
N ASN A 50 0.64 -7.47 -1.12
CA ASN A 50 1.40 -6.24 -0.95
C ASN A 50 2.84 -6.50 -0.49
N LEU A 51 3.03 -7.43 0.46
CA LEU A 51 4.36 -7.83 0.93
C LEU A 51 5.19 -8.45 -0.20
N LEU A 52 4.59 -9.35 -0.99
CA LEU A 52 5.26 -9.95 -2.14
C LEU A 52 5.62 -8.90 -3.20
N SER A 53 4.69 -7.99 -3.52
CA SER A 53 4.92 -6.90 -4.48
C SER A 53 6.08 -5.99 -4.03
N SER A 54 6.14 -5.62 -2.75
CA SER A 54 7.22 -4.81 -2.20
C SER A 54 8.58 -5.51 -2.29
N ASN A 55 8.63 -6.80 -1.95
CA ASN A 55 9.84 -7.60 -2.09
C ASN A 55 10.29 -7.71 -3.56
N LEU A 56 9.37 -7.98 -4.49
CA LEU A 56 9.66 -8.05 -5.92
C LEU A 56 10.16 -6.72 -6.48
N GLN A 57 9.57 -5.60 -6.05
CA GLN A 57 10.02 -4.27 -6.45
C GLN A 57 11.44 -4.01 -5.95
N THR A 58 11.74 -4.34 -4.70
CA THR A 58 13.09 -4.19 -4.11
C THR A 58 14.13 -5.07 -4.81
N ILE A 59 13.76 -6.32 -5.14
CA ILE A 59 14.62 -7.23 -5.90
C ILE A 59 14.88 -6.67 -7.30
N THR A 60 13.85 -6.19 -7.99
CA THR A 60 13.98 -5.63 -9.34
C THR A 60 14.88 -4.41 -9.36
N ASP A 61 14.74 -3.52 -8.37
CA ASP A 61 15.60 -2.34 -8.19
C ASP A 61 17.07 -2.73 -7.91
N GLN A 62 17.30 -3.75 -7.09
CA GLN A 62 18.64 -4.26 -6.82
C GLN A 62 19.26 -4.91 -8.08
N LEU A 63 18.48 -5.66 -8.87
CA LEU A 63 18.96 -6.29 -10.10
C LEU A 63 19.23 -5.26 -11.20
N SER A 64 18.40 -4.21 -11.32
CA SER A 64 18.61 -3.14 -12.31
C SER A 64 19.86 -2.33 -11.99
N THR A 65 20.05 -1.98 -10.71
CA THR A 65 21.21 -1.22 -10.21
C THR A 65 22.54 -1.92 -10.48
N HIS A 66 22.59 -3.26 -10.37
CA HIS A 66 23.80 -4.06 -10.59
C HIS A 66 23.75 -4.95 -11.84
N SER A 67 22.92 -4.59 -12.83
CA SER A 67 22.67 -5.38 -14.03
C SER A 67 23.95 -5.70 -14.83
N GLU A 68 24.84 -4.71 -14.99
CA GLU A 68 26.12 -4.88 -15.67
C GLU A 68 27.02 -5.92 -14.96
N SER A 69 27.17 -5.79 -13.64
CA SER A 69 27.94 -6.72 -12.81
C SER A 69 27.40 -8.16 -12.89
N PHE A 70 26.08 -8.35 -12.84
CA PHE A 70 25.49 -9.67 -12.96
C PHE A 70 25.61 -10.26 -14.36
N SER A 71 25.47 -9.45 -15.41
CA SER A 71 25.60 -9.90 -16.80
C SER A 71 27.03 -10.32 -17.17
N SER A 72 28.04 -9.69 -16.57
CA SER A 72 29.46 -10.01 -16.80
C SER A 72 29.94 -11.25 -16.02
N THR A 73 29.20 -11.67 -14.99
CA THR A 73 29.61 -12.76 -14.10
C THR A 73 29.16 -14.11 -14.66
N LEU A 74 30.10 -15.02 -14.90
CA LEU A 74 29.81 -16.38 -15.36
C LEU A 74 29.72 -17.36 -14.18
N VAL A 75 28.57 -18.01 -14.02
CA VAL A 75 28.35 -19.00 -12.96
C VAL A 75 28.82 -20.38 -13.44
N ASN A 76 29.78 -20.97 -12.72
CA ASN A 76 30.29 -22.31 -12.96
C ASN A 76 30.30 -23.12 -11.65
N PRO A 77 30.10 -24.45 -11.69
CA PRO A 77 30.19 -25.27 -10.50
C PRO A 77 31.61 -25.29 -9.92
N LEU A 78 31.71 -25.39 -8.60
CA LEU A 78 32.99 -25.58 -7.93
C LEU A 78 33.53 -27.00 -8.16
N PRO A 79 34.86 -27.22 -8.11
CA PRO A 79 35.45 -28.55 -8.27
C PRO A 79 34.96 -29.60 -7.26
N GLN A 80 34.48 -29.14 -6.09
CA GLN A 80 33.90 -29.99 -5.04
C GLN A 80 32.47 -30.47 -5.34
N PHE A 81 31.81 -29.93 -6.37
CA PHE A 81 30.46 -30.34 -6.73
C PHE A 81 30.50 -31.70 -7.47
N PRO A 82 29.67 -32.70 -7.08
CA PRO A 82 29.67 -34.03 -7.70
C PRO A 82 28.98 -34.01 -9.08
N GLY A 83 29.63 -33.43 -10.08
CA GLY A 83 29.05 -33.18 -11.40
C GLY A 83 28.66 -34.44 -12.18
N LYS A 84 29.34 -35.58 -11.94
CA LYS A 84 29.03 -36.85 -12.62
C LYS A 84 27.78 -37.54 -12.07
N GLU A 85 27.54 -37.44 -10.76
CA GLU A 85 26.42 -38.12 -10.10
C GLU A 85 25.15 -37.26 -10.11
N ARG A 86 25.32 -35.92 -10.10
CA ARG A 86 24.22 -34.96 -9.93
C ARG A 86 24.18 -33.93 -11.06
N SER A 87 24.45 -34.36 -12.30
CA SER A 87 24.40 -33.48 -13.48
C SER A 87 23.01 -32.86 -13.67
N PHE A 88 21.94 -33.65 -13.50
CA PHE A 88 20.56 -33.18 -13.66
C PHE A 88 20.19 -32.01 -12.72
N ILE A 89 20.67 -32.05 -11.47
CA ILE A 89 20.44 -30.98 -10.51
C ILE A 89 21.16 -29.71 -10.94
N LEU A 90 22.39 -29.85 -11.44
CA LEU A 90 23.18 -28.72 -11.95
C LEU A 90 22.53 -28.08 -13.18
N GLU A 91 22.05 -28.90 -14.12
CA GLU A 91 21.30 -28.42 -15.28
C GLU A 91 20.04 -27.66 -14.88
N THR A 92 19.35 -28.13 -13.83
CA THR A 92 18.15 -27.46 -13.31
C THR A 92 18.47 -26.14 -12.61
N LEU A 93 19.53 -26.10 -11.78
CA LEU A 93 19.94 -24.91 -11.04
C LEU A 93 20.51 -23.81 -11.94
N LEU A 94 21.27 -24.19 -12.96
CA LEU A 94 21.90 -23.26 -13.91
C LEU A 94 21.03 -22.99 -15.15
N ARG A 95 19.78 -23.45 -15.15
CA ARG A 95 18.86 -23.23 -16.26
C ARG A 95 18.54 -21.74 -16.40
N THR A 96 18.82 -21.18 -17.57
CA THR A 96 18.43 -19.81 -17.94
C THR A 96 17.16 -19.75 -18.78
N LYS A 97 16.66 -20.91 -19.24
CA LYS A 97 15.43 -20.99 -20.04
C LYS A 97 14.21 -20.74 -19.15
N LEU A 98 13.39 -19.76 -19.55
CA LEU A 98 12.11 -19.43 -18.92
C LEU A 98 11.18 -20.65 -18.82
N GLU A 99 10.19 -20.53 -17.95
CA GLU A 99 9.08 -21.50 -17.86
C GLU A 99 8.25 -21.47 -19.16
N PRO A 100 7.75 -22.63 -19.65
CA PRO A 100 6.87 -22.67 -20.82
C PRO A 100 5.68 -21.70 -20.73
N SER A 101 4.98 -21.63 -19.60
CA SER A 101 3.83 -20.72 -19.42
C SER A 101 4.21 -19.24 -19.62
N THR A 102 5.36 -18.82 -19.10
CA THR A 102 5.88 -17.46 -19.26
C THR A 102 6.29 -17.21 -20.71
N GLN A 103 6.88 -18.20 -21.38
CA GLN A 103 7.25 -18.11 -22.78
C GLN A 103 6.01 -17.94 -23.68
N ASP A 104 4.95 -18.69 -23.41
CA ASP A 104 3.67 -18.59 -24.13
C ASP A 104 3.08 -17.19 -23.96
N TRP A 105 3.08 -16.65 -22.73
CA TRP A 105 2.61 -15.28 -22.47
C TRP A 105 3.42 -14.21 -23.21
N ILE A 106 4.75 -14.37 -23.30
CA ILE A 106 5.60 -13.45 -24.07
C ILE A 106 5.25 -13.55 -25.56
N SER A 107 5.06 -14.76 -26.08
CA SER A 107 4.67 -14.99 -27.49
C SER A 107 3.31 -14.34 -27.80
N ASP A 108 2.32 -14.56 -26.94
CA ASP A 108 0.99 -13.95 -27.08
C ASP A 108 1.07 -12.42 -27.05
N GLY A 109 1.89 -11.85 -26.15
CA GLY A 109 2.15 -10.42 -26.08
C GLY A 109 2.78 -9.86 -27.36
N GLN A 110 3.74 -10.57 -27.94
CA GLN A 110 4.36 -10.20 -29.23
C GLN A 110 3.36 -10.28 -30.39
N ASP A 111 2.51 -11.30 -30.41
CA ASP A 111 1.46 -11.45 -31.40
C ASP A 111 0.45 -10.31 -31.32
N ILE A 112 0.01 -9.94 -30.11
CA ILE A 112 -0.88 -8.79 -29.89
C ILE A 112 -0.22 -7.50 -30.37
N ALA A 113 1.04 -7.25 -30.01
CA ALA A 113 1.79 -6.07 -30.44
C ALA A 113 1.90 -6.00 -31.97
N SER A 114 2.21 -7.12 -32.63
CA SER A 114 2.33 -7.19 -34.09
C SER A 114 0.98 -6.94 -34.80
N ARG A 115 -0.13 -7.40 -34.22
CA ARG A 115 -1.48 -7.16 -34.76
C ARG A 115 -1.86 -5.69 -34.65
N GLN A 116 -1.58 -5.04 -33.51
CA GLN A 116 -1.82 -3.62 -33.32
C GLN A 116 -1.01 -2.76 -34.30
N GLN A 117 0.25 -3.13 -34.53
CA GLN A 117 1.10 -2.48 -35.53
C GLN A 117 0.51 -2.61 -36.95
N LYS A 118 0.02 -3.80 -37.32
CA LYS A 118 -0.62 -4.05 -38.63
C LYS A 118 -1.94 -3.30 -38.82
N GLN A 119 -2.68 -3.06 -37.73
CA GLN A 119 -3.94 -2.31 -37.75
C GLN A 119 -3.74 -0.80 -37.91
N GLY A 120 -2.49 -0.31 -37.99
CA GLY A 120 -2.19 1.09 -38.25
C GLY A 120 -2.44 2.03 -37.06
N HIS A 121 -2.66 1.48 -35.86
CA HIS A 121 -2.72 2.26 -34.63
C HIS A 121 -1.31 2.71 -34.25
N VAL A 122 -0.90 3.88 -34.76
CA VAL A 122 0.31 4.55 -34.30
C VAL A 122 -0.05 5.28 -33.00
N GLY A 123 0.32 4.68 -31.87
CA GLY A 123 0.26 5.36 -30.58
C GLY A 123 1.22 6.55 -30.50
N LEU A 124 1.22 7.24 -29.36
CA LEU A 124 2.24 8.24 -29.07
C LEU A 124 3.63 7.63 -29.20
N ALA A 125 4.61 8.44 -29.64
CA ALA A 125 6.00 8.02 -29.63
C ALA A 125 6.42 7.66 -28.19
N GLU A 126 7.32 6.70 -28.03
CA GLU A 126 7.79 6.23 -26.71
C GLU A 126 8.22 7.40 -25.81
N ALA A 127 9.00 8.34 -26.34
CA ALA A 127 9.44 9.50 -25.58
C ALA A 127 8.28 10.43 -25.13
N GLU A 128 7.22 10.56 -25.94
CA GLU A 128 6.05 11.36 -25.58
C GLU A 128 5.19 10.66 -24.53
N ARG A 129 5.03 9.34 -24.66
CA ARG A 129 4.35 8.48 -23.68
C ARG A 129 5.07 8.57 -22.32
N ASP A 130 6.40 8.52 -22.32
CA ASP A 130 7.18 8.59 -21.09
C ASP A 130 7.09 9.98 -20.45
N ARG A 131 7.11 11.06 -21.24
CA ARG A 131 6.83 12.42 -20.75
C ARG A 131 5.44 12.51 -20.10
N LEU A 132 4.43 11.91 -20.71
CA LEU A 132 3.07 11.87 -20.18
C LEU A 132 3.02 11.13 -18.83
N TRP A 133 3.67 9.97 -18.73
CA TRP A 133 3.72 9.20 -17.49
C TRP A 133 4.56 9.87 -16.39
N GLN A 134 5.58 10.66 -16.75
CA GLN A 134 6.31 11.49 -15.78
C GLN A 134 5.48 12.68 -15.30
N TRP A 135 4.67 13.29 -16.19
CA TRP A 135 3.80 14.42 -15.85
C TRP A 135 2.62 14.01 -14.96
N GLY A 136 2.00 12.86 -15.22
CA GLY A 136 0.77 12.41 -14.54
C GLY A 136 0.85 12.48 -13.00
N PRO A 137 1.84 11.84 -12.36
CA PRO A 137 2.00 11.90 -10.91
C PRO A 137 2.24 13.31 -10.38
N HIS A 138 2.98 14.16 -11.11
CA HIS A 138 3.23 15.53 -10.68
C HIS A 138 1.94 16.37 -10.67
N SER A 139 1.16 16.29 -11.76
CA SER A 139 -0.13 16.98 -11.88
C SER A 139 -1.13 16.48 -10.83
N ALA A 140 -1.26 15.16 -10.68
CA ALA A 140 -2.13 14.57 -9.67
C ALA A 140 -1.75 15.00 -8.25
N ASN A 141 -0.44 15.05 -7.95
CA ASN A 141 0.05 15.52 -6.65
C ASN A 141 -0.22 17.01 -6.41
N MET A 142 -0.19 17.87 -7.43
CA MET A 142 -0.58 19.28 -7.26
C MET A 142 -2.05 19.40 -6.86
N ILE A 143 -2.93 18.67 -7.55
CA ILE A 143 -4.37 18.68 -7.24
C ILE A 143 -4.62 18.10 -5.84
N ALA A 144 -3.96 16.99 -5.50
CA ALA A 144 -4.08 16.36 -4.19
C ALA A 144 -3.68 17.33 -3.07
N ARG A 145 -2.66 18.17 -3.25
CA ARG A 145 -2.24 19.15 -2.23
C ARG A 145 -3.22 20.29 -2.00
N GLY A 146 -3.98 20.66 -3.03
CA GLY A 146 -5.03 21.67 -2.95
C GLY A 146 -6.36 21.16 -2.36
N GLN A 147 -6.49 19.85 -2.13
CA GLN A 147 -7.71 19.27 -1.55
C GLN A 147 -7.60 19.05 -0.03
N LYS A 148 -8.74 19.15 0.63
CA LYS A 148 -8.91 18.85 2.05
C LYS A 148 -9.26 17.38 2.19
N TRP A 149 -8.26 16.53 2.46
CA TRP A 149 -8.44 15.08 2.64
C TRP A 149 -9.07 14.75 4.00
N GLY A 150 -10.25 15.32 4.28
CA GLY A 150 -10.92 15.18 5.59
C GLY A 150 -10.26 15.97 6.73
N ALA A 151 -9.34 16.89 6.42
CA ALA A 151 -8.71 17.81 7.37
C ALA A 151 -9.27 19.24 7.24
N ASP A 152 -9.20 20.02 8.32
CA ASP A 152 -9.73 21.39 8.38
C ASP A 152 -9.02 22.34 7.40
N TYR A 153 -7.74 22.08 7.13
CA TYR A 153 -6.87 22.89 6.27
C TYR A 153 -6.27 22.05 5.13
N THR A 154 -6.05 22.68 3.98
CA THR A 154 -5.28 22.06 2.88
C THR A 154 -3.80 21.99 3.23
N LEU A 155 -3.05 21.07 2.60
CA LEU A 155 -1.60 20.94 2.84
C LEU A 155 -0.83 22.21 2.44
N GLU A 156 -1.34 22.95 1.45
CA GLU A 156 -0.77 24.23 1.04
C GLU A 156 -1.01 25.35 2.06
N GLU A 157 -2.21 25.40 2.66
CA GLU A 157 -2.53 26.36 3.73
C GLU A 157 -1.67 26.09 4.98
N VAL A 158 -1.49 24.83 5.37
CA VAL A 158 -0.60 24.45 6.48
C VAL A 158 0.84 24.89 6.23
N ARG A 159 1.35 24.75 4.99
CA ARG A 159 2.71 25.19 4.63
C ARG A 159 2.88 26.70 4.56
N LYS A 160 1.83 27.44 4.19
CA LYS A 160 1.85 28.91 4.10
C LYS A 160 1.58 29.59 5.44
N GLY A 161 1.23 28.81 6.47
CA GLY A 161 0.83 29.32 7.78
C GLY A 161 -0.68 29.56 7.86
N ILE A 162 -1.22 29.31 9.06
CA ILE A 162 -2.66 29.37 9.38
C ILE A 162 -3.23 30.78 9.16
N ASP A 163 -2.38 31.81 9.14
CA ASP A 163 -2.76 33.21 8.90
C ASP A 163 -3.21 33.49 7.45
N SER A 164 -2.93 32.59 6.50
CA SER A 164 -3.25 32.78 5.07
C SER A 164 -4.37 31.87 4.55
N VAL A 165 -5.17 31.31 5.46
CA VAL A 165 -6.23 30.36 5.15
C VAL A 165 -7.39 31.07 4.44
N ARG A 166 -7.71 30.62 3.22
CA ARG A 166 -8.83 31.16 2.42
C ARG A 166 -10.08 30.29 2.50
N THR A 167 -9.92 29.02 2.86
CA THR A 167 -10.98 28.01 2.68
C THR A 167 -11.29 27.19 3.94
N GLY A 168 -10.55 27.38 5.04
CA GLY A 168 -10.75 26.69 6.33
C GLY A 168 -11.77 27.39 7.21
N LEU A 169 -12.63 26.60 7.84
CA LEU A 169 -13.45 27.08 8.96
C LEU A 169 -12.46 27.45 10.06
N HIS A 170 -12.26 28.74 10.32
CA HIS A 170 -11.50 29.20 11.48
C HIS A 170 -12.22 28.63 12.69
N ARG A 171 -11.65 27.61 13.32
CA ARG A 171 -12.09 27.24 14.66
C ARG A 171 -11.65 28.40 15.54
N GLU A 172 -12.61 29.23 15.96
CA GLU A 172 -12.34 30.29 16.93
C GLU A 172 -11.68 29.61 18.13
N LEU A 173 -10.39 29.92 18.34
CA LEU A 173 -9.74 29.61 19.61
C LEU A 173 -10.56 30.40 20.64
N ILE A 174 -11.39 29.70 21.40
CA ILE A 174 -11.89 30.23 22.66
C ILE A 174 -10.64 30.32 23.52
N GLU A 175 -10.01 31.49 23.50
CA GLU A 175 -9.01 31.85 24.51
C GLU A 175 -9.70 31.65 25.86
N PRO A 176 -9.11 30.88 26.80
CA PRO A 176 -9.65 30.85 28.15
C PRO A 176 -9.74 32.32 28.60
N GLN A 177 -10.95 32.76 28.95
CA GLN A 177 -11.14 34.10 29.49
C GLN A 177 -10.12 34.28 30.61
N ASP A 178 -9.22 35.24 30.45
CA ASP A 178 -8.36 35.70 31.53
C ASP A 178 -9.32 36.08 32.68
N GLU A 179 -9.40 35.21 33.68
CA GLU A 179 -10.10 35.48 34.93
C GLU A 179 -9.43 36.72 35.52
N ALA A 180 -10.11 37.85 35.39
CA ALA A 180 -9.68 39.10 35.96
C ALA A 180 -9.43 38.90 37.46
N GLU A 181 -8.22 39.25 37.86
CA GLU A 181 -7.80 39.44 39.24
C GLU A 181 -8.83 40.32 39.98
N ASP A 182 -9.58 39.73 40.90
CA ASP A 182 -10.24 40.46 41.97
C ASP A 182 -9.69 39.94 43.31
N GLU A 183 -8.76 40.72 43.85
CA GLU A 183 -8.19 40.62 45.20
C GLU A 183 -9.24 40.96 46.27
N ASP A 184 -9.19 40.19 47.35
CA ASP A 184 -9.48 40.54 48.75
C ASP A 184 -10.91 40.46 49.32
N GLY A 185 -11.06 39.50 50.25
CA GLY A 185 -12.13 39.46 51.25
C GLY A 185 -11.94 38.33 52.27
N GLN A 186 -11.06 38.56 53.26
CA GLN A 186 -10.83 37.68 54.42
C GLN A 186 -12.11 37.33 55.20
N GLY A 187 -12.17 36.11 55.73
CA GLY A 187 -13.10 35.69 56.78
C GLY A 187 -12.90 34.22 57.13
N ASP A 188 -12.04 33.96 58.12
CA ASP A 188 -11.88 32.69 58.83
C ASP A 188 -13.24 32.18 59.35
N GLU A 189 -13.44 30.86 59.36
CA GLU A 189 -13.87 30.13 60.57
C GLU A 189 -13.73 28.61 60.33
N ASP A 190 -13.04 28.00 61.29
CA ASP A 190 -12.73 26.58 61.44
C ASP A 190 -13.99 25.71 61.52
N GLU A 191 -13.93 24.47 61.03
CA GLU A 191 -14.53 23.32 61.71
C GLU A 191 -13.94 22.01 61.15
N GLU A 192 -13.12 21.37 61.98
CA GLU A 192 -12.64 20.00 61.87
C GLU A 192 -13.83 19.03 61.99
N ASP A 193 -13.88 17.99 61.16
CA ASP A 193 -14.38 16.69 61.63
C ASP A 193 -13.78 15.55 60.80
N GLU A 194 -12.93 14.80 61.50
CA GLU A 194 -12.23 13.60 61.09
C GLU A 194 -13.13 12.39 61.41
N ILE A 195 -13.53 11.60 60.40
CA ILE A 195 -13.99 10.21 60.63
C ILE A 195 -13.29 9.27 59.64
N THR A 196 -12.57 8.34 60.25
CA THR A 196 -11.73 7.26 59.76
C THR A 196 -12.47 6.09 59.10
N ASP A 197 -11.75 5.44 58.17
CA ASP A 197 -11.70 4.02 57.77
C ASP A 197 -12.80 3.04 58.24
N ASP A 198 -13.34 2.27 57.29
CA ASP A 198 -13.19 0.81 57.34
C ASP A 198 -13.54 0.13 55.99
N GLU A 199 -12.68 -0.81 55.61
CA GLU A 199 -12.75 -1.64 54.42
C GLU A 199 -13.92 -2.65 54.44
N ALA A 200 -14.49 -2.96 53.27
CA ALA A 200 -15.02 -4.30 52.99
C ALA A 200 -15.06 -4.61 51.48
N GLU A 201 -14.29 -5.62 51.13
CA GLU A 201 -14.23 -6.32 49.85
C GLU A 201 -15.61 -6.73 49.28
N GLN A 202 -15.80 -6.61 47.96
CA GLN A 202 -16.30 -7.69 47.07
C GLN A 202 -16.44 -7.22 45.60
N ASN A 203 -15.62 -7.80 44.72
CA ASN A 203 -15.87 -7.96 43.27
C ASN A 203 -16.90 -9.09 43.03
N PRO A 204 -17.35 -9.40 41.79
CA PRO A 204 -17.62 -8.58 40.59
C PRO A 204 -18.99 -8.95 39.94
N THR A 205 -19.62 -8.08 39.14
CA THR A 205 -20.56 -8.55 38.11
C THR A 205 -20.55 -7.68 36.86
N GLU A 206 -20.35 -8.37 35.74
CA GLU A 206 -20.57 -8.00 34.35
C GLU A 206 -21.88 -7.23 34.14
N ASN A 207 -21.87 -6.23 33.24
CA ASN A 207 -22.75 -6.16 32.06
C ASN A 207 -22.61 -4.83 31.30
N ASP A 208 -22.23 -4.95 30.03
CA ASP A 208 -22.70 -4.19 28.86
C ASP A 208 -22.80 -2.64 28.91
N ASP A 209 -21.70 -1.97 28.54
CA ASP A 209 -21.72 -0.62 28.00
C ASP A 209 -22.37 -0.60 26.59
N LYS A 210 -23.69 -0.45 26.55
CA LYS A 210 -24.41 0.03 25.36
C LYS A 210 -24.52 1.55 25.40
N MET A 211 -23.70 2.22 24.61
CA MET A 211 -23.85 3.64 24.30
C MET A 211 -25.05 3.86 23.36
N ASP A 212 -26.19 4.23 23.94
CA ASP A 212 -27.35 4.72 23.21
C ASP A 212 -27.06 6.11 22.61
N THR A 213 -26.87 6.16 21.29
CA THR A 213 -26.89 7.43 20.54
C THR A 213 -28.30 7.70 20.04
N ARG A 214 -28.99 8.64 20.70
CA ARG A 214 -30.26 9.22 20.23
C ARG A 214 -30.08 9.90 18.87
N PRO A 215 -30.92 9.63 17.86
CA PRO A 215 -30.97 10.44 16.65
C PRO A 215 -31.85 11.68 16.87
N SER A 216 -31.24 12.86 16.80
CA SER A 216 -31.93 14.15 16.74
C SER A 216 -32.63 14.29 15.37
N ASN A 217 -33.93 14.49 15.41
CA ASN A 217 -34.79 14.75 14.27
C ASN A 217 -34.85 16.26 14.04
N GLU A 218 -34.16 16.78 13.01
CA GLU A 218 -34.43 18.10 12.46
C GLU A 218 -34.73 18.00 10.97
N SER A 219 -35.98 18.31 10.66
CA SER A 219 -36.49 18.49 9.31
C SER A 219 -36.01 19.84 8.77
N THR A 220 -35.13 19.82 7.76
CA THR A 220 -34.96 20.96 6.87
C THR A 220 -35.35 20.55 5.45
N SER A 221 -36.23 21.34 4.89
CA SER A 221 -36.79 21.18 3.55
C SER A 221 -35.81 21.76 2.52
N GLY A 222 -35.51 20.98 1.49
CA GLY A 222 -34.67 21.41 0.38
C GLY A 222 -34.42 20.25 -0.58
N ALA A 223 -35.20 20.18 -1.65
CA ALA A 223 -35.08 19.15 -2.68
C ALA A 223 -33.68 19.17 -3.33
N PRO A 224 -33.00 18.02 -3.50
CA PRO A 224 -31.82 17.97 -4.36
C PRO A 224 -32.23 17.84 -5.82
N ASP A 225 -31.73 18.77 -6.63
CA ASP A 225 -31.79 18.75 -8.08
C ASP A 225 -31.27 17.42 -8.64
N LYS A 226 -32.05 16.86 -9.58
CA LYS A 226 -31.72 15.65 -10.32
C LYS A 226 -30.54 15.93 -11.25
N PHE A 227 -29.33 15.62 -10.80
CA PHE A 227 -28.19 15.47 -11.71
C PHE A 227 -28.35 14.16 -12.50
N ASN A 228 -29.04 14.24 -13.64
CA ASN A 228 -28.97 13.23 -14.69
C ASN A 228 -27.58 13.25 -15.32
N LEU A 229 -26.64 12.48 -14.76
CA LEU A 229 -25.46 12.05 -15.50
C LEU A 229 -25.94 11.06 -16.55
N ALA A 230 -26.00 11.52 -17.80
CA ALA A 230 -26.23 10.68 -18.95
C ALA A 230 -25.27 9.47 -18.88
N ALA A 231 -25.86 8.29 -18.71
CA ALA A 231 -25.18 7.01 -18.68
C ALA A 231 -24.45 6.78 -20.01
N THR A 232 -23.22 7.27 -20.05
CA THR A 232 -22.29 7.00 -21.15
C THR A 232 -21.73 5.61 -20.91
N SER A 233 -22.28 4.64 -21.66
CA SER A 233 -21.69 3.34 -22.00
C SER A 233 -20.86 2.66 -20.91
N MET A 234 -21.49 2.27 -19.80
CA MET A 234 -20.94 1.22 -18.95
C MET A 234 -21.48 -0.10 -19.47
N MET A 235 -20.60 -1.03 -19.88
CA MET A 235 -21.02 -2.38 -20.25
C MET A 235 -21.77 -3.02 -19.07
N PRO A 236 -22.87 -3.75 -19.32
CA PRO A 236 -23.61 -4.41 -18.26
C PRO A 236 -22.71 -5.40 -17.52
N MET A 237 -22.71 -5.35 -16.18
CA MET A 237 -21.87 -6.15 -15.27
C MET A 237 -21.86 -7.65 -15.56
N THR A 238 -22.93 -8.16 -16.15
CA THR A 238 -23.04 -9.56 -16.59
C THR A 238 -22.04 -9.93 -17.68
N SER A 239 -21.67 -8.99 -18.55
CA SER A 239 -20.64 -9.19 -19.58
C SER A 239 -19.23 -9.19 -18.98
N LEU A 240 -19.01 -8.39 -17.95
CA LEU A 240 -17.73 -8.31 -17.24
C LEU A 240 -17.45 -9.63 -16.48
N HIS A 241 -18.47 -10.17 -15.82
CA HIS A 241 -18.38 -11.46 -15.12
C HIS A 241 -18.19 -12.65 -16.08
N ARG A 242 -18.83 -12.61 -17.27
CA ARG A 242 -18.63 -13.62 -18.31
C ARG A 242 -17.19 -13.61 -18.85
N PHE A 243 -16.63 -12.43 -19.08
CA PHE A 243 -15.25 -12.29 -19.57
C PHE A 243 -14.24 -12.84 -18.56
N MET A 244 -14.44 -12.55 -17.27
CA MET A 244 -13.57 -13.05 -16.18
C MET A 244 -13.68 -14.56 -15.95
N SER A 245 -14.85 -15.17 -16.19
CA SER A 245 -15.07 -16.60 -15.92
C SER A 245 -14.80 -17.51 -17.13
N THR A 246 -14.93 -17.00 -18.36
CA THR A 246 -14.88 -17.84 -19.56
C THR A 246 -13.91 -17.37 -20.65
N GLY A 247 -13.24 -16.23 -20.45
CA GLY A 247 -12.17 -15.75 -21.34
C GLY A 247 -12.59 -15.48 -22.79
N ARG A 248 -13.88 -15.20 -23.04
CA ARG A 248 -14.40 -14.70 -24.31
C ARG A 248 -15.38 -13.56 -24.11
#